data_AF-A0A7V3G870-F1
#
_entry.id   AF-A0A7V3G870-F1
#
_cell.length_a   1.000
_cell.length_b   1.000
_cell.length_c   1.000
_cell.angle_alpha   90.00
_cell.angle_beta   90.00
_cell.angle_gamma   90.00
#
_symmetry.space_group_name_H-M   'P 1'
#
loop_
_entity.id
_entity.type
_entity.pdbx_description
1 polymer ?
#
loop_
_entity_poly.entity_id
_entity_poly.type
_entity_poly.pdbx_seq_one_letter_code
_entity_poly.pdbx_strand_id
1 'polypeptide(L)' 'MAKVCAITGKSGLVGGGYSNRTRATQFNPTGTVRRKANLQRRRIFVPELNKSFSLIVSAAGLKTIAKRGAFVTLKKAGII' A
#
# COMPACT_ATOMS: atom_id res chain seq x y z
N MET A 1 -12.17 9.24 -3.94
CA MET A 1 -10.84 8.69 -4.34
C MET A 1 -10.52 7.45 -3.52
N ALA A 2 -10.04 6.38 -4.17
CA ALA A 2 -9.55 5.21 -3.45
C ALA A 2 -8.23 5.55 -2.74
N LYS A 3 -8.05 5.11 -1.49
CA LYS A 3 -6.75 5.20 -0.81
C LYS A 3 -5.79 4.24 -1.52
N VAL A 4 -4.84 4.79 -2.28
CA VAL A 4 -3.83 4.05 -3.03
C VAL A 4 -2.44 4.55 -2.61
N CYS A 5 -1.46 3.66 -2.53
CA CYS A 5 -0.07 4.04 -2.33
C CYS A 5 0.48 4.74 -3.57
N ALA A 6 0.96 5.98 -3.42
CA ALA A 6 1.48 6.77 -4.54
C ALA A 6 2.69 6.11 -5.24
N ILE A 7 3.48 5.31 -4.53
CA ILE A 7 4.73 4.71 -5.06
C ILE A 7 4.51 3.32 -5.65
N THR A 8 3.67 2.51 -4.99
CA THR A 8 3.53 1.07 -5.31
C THR A 8 2.17 0.72 -5.92
N GLY A 9 1.24 1.67 -6.00
CA GLY A 9 -0.12 1.41 -6.48
C GLY A 9 -0.95 0.50 -5.58
N LYS A 10 -0.44 0.06 -4.42
CA LYS A 10 -1.16 -0.84 -3.53
C LYS A 10 -2.46 -0.21 -3.05
N SER A 11 -3.56 -0.90 -3.31
CA SER A 11 -4.92 -0.53 -2.92
C SER A 11 -5.55 -1.64 -2.07
N GLY A 12 -6.74 -1.37 -1.53
CA GLY A 12 -7.49 -2.38 -0.80
C GLY A 12 -8.09 -3.43 -1.74
N LEU A 13 -8.11 -4.68 -1.29
CA LEU A 13 -8.66 -5.82 -2.03
C LEU A 13 -9.97 -6.29 -1.36
N VAL A 14 -10.90 -6.80 -2.14
CA VAL A 14 -12.10 -7.48 -1.61
C VAL A 14 -11.86 -8.98 -1.72
N GLY A 15 -12.09 -9.71 -0.64
CA GLY A 15 -11.96 -11.15 -0.63
C GLY A 15 -12.93 -11.81 0.34
N GLY A 16 -13.42 -12.99 -0.03
CA GLY A 16 -14.17 -13.85 0.88
C GLY A 16 -13.27 -14.45 1.96
N GLY A 17 -13.89 -14.98 3.00
CA GLY A 17 -13.24 -15.91 3.91
C GLY A 17 -13.95 -17.26 3.88
N TYR A 18 -13.45 -18.18 4.67
CA TYR A 18 -14.13 -19.44 4.95
C TYR A 18 -13.95 -19.76 6.43
N SER A 19 -14.94 -20.43 7.02
CA SER A 19 -14.87 -20.83 8.42
C SER A 19 -14.52 -22.32 8.55
N ASN A 20 -13.66 -22.64 9.52
CA ASN A 20 -13.26 -24.02 9.83
C ASN A 20 -14.09 -24.66 10.95
N ARG A 21 -15.22 -24.03 11.34
CA ARG A 21 -15.96 -24.39 12.57
C ARG A 21 -16.82 -25.65 12.42
N THR A 22 -17.36 -25.89 11.23
CA THR A 22 -18.20 -27.04 10.88
C THR A 22 -17.45 -27.92 9.90
N ARG A 23 -16.61 -28.85 10.42
CA ARG A 23 -15.79 -29.84 9.68
C ARG A 23 -15.03 -29.28 8.46
N ALA A 24 -13.70 -29.29 8.51
CA ALA A 24 -12.83 -28.80 7.43
C ALA A 24 -13.06 -29.43 6.03
N THR A 25 -13.89 -30.48 5.92
CA THR A 25 -14.30 -31.12 4.67
C THR A 25 -15.39 -30.35 3.90
N GLN A 26 -16.09 -29.37 4.52
CA GLN A 26 -17.09 -28.54 3.84
C GLN A 26 -16.62 -27.08 3.74
N PHE A 27 -16.61 -26.53 2.52
CA PHE A 27 -16.33 -25.12 2.30
C PHE A 27 -17.51 -24.27 2.77
N ASN A 28 -17.36 -23.61 3.92
CA ASN A 28 -18.36 -22.72 4.51
C ASN A 28 -17.94 -21.25 4.28
N PRO A 29 -18.39 -20.61 3.19
CA PRO A 29 -17.95 -19.25 2.86
C PRO A 29 -18.43 -18.25 3.90
N THR A 30 -17.53 -17.39 4.35
CA THR A 30 -17.91 -16.16 5.06
C THR A 30 -18.04 -15.03 4.05
N GLY A 31 -18.93 -14.07 4.34
CA GLY A 31 -19.22 -12.95 3.45
C GLY A 31 -17.98 -12.19 3.00
N THR A 32 -18.09 -11.46 1.89
CA THR A 32 -16.96 -10.70 1.34
C THR A 32 -16.57 -9.55 2.26
N VAL A 33 -15.29 -9.49 2.64
CA VAL A 33 -14.75 -8.41 3.49
C VAL A 33 -13.67 -7.64 2.72
N ARG A 34 -13.64 -6.33 2.93
CA ARG A 34 -12.62 -5.45 2.35
C ARG A 34 -11.34 -5.45 3.19
N ARG A 35 -10.24 -5.95 2.61
CA ARG A 35 -8.89 -5.90 3.17
C ARG A 35 -8.24 -4.57 2.79
N LYS A 36 -7.97 -3.72 3.79
CA LYS A 36 -7.39 -2.38 3.58
C LYS A 36 -5.86 -2.48 3.42
N ALA A 37 -5.29 -1.68 2.53
CA ALA A 37 -3.84 -1.51 2.46
C ALA A 37 -3.34 -0.69 3.66
N ASN A 38 -2.18 -1.05 4.21
CA ASN A 38 -1.51 -0.30 5.28
C ASN A 38 -0.91 1.00 4.73
N LEU A 39 -1.72 2.06 4.68
CA LEU A 39 -1.40 3.37 4.11
C LEU A 39 -1.23 4.40 5.23
N GLN A 40 -0.14 5.17 5.16
CA GLN A 40 0.22 6.22 6.10
C GLN A 40 0.51 7.52 5.37
N ARG A 41 0.13 8.67 5.95
CA ARG A 41 0.53 9.98 5.44
C ARG A 41 1.93 10.28 5.96
N ARG A 42 2.90 10.47 5.07
CA ARG A 42 4.30 10.76 5.43
C ARG A 42 4.85 11.89 4.57
N ARG A 43 5.72 12.70 5.17
CA ARG A 43 6.48 13.74 4.49
C ARG A 43 7.85 13.18 4.12
N ILE A 44 8.20 13.19 2.85
CA ILE A 44 9.48 12.70 2.32
C ILE A 44 10.24 13.89 1.75
N PHE A 45 11.46 14.09 2.24
CA PHE A 45 12.35 15.13 1.73
C PHE A 45 13.20 14.57 0.59
N VAL A 46 13.30 15.32 -0.51
CA VAL A 46 14.12 14.99 -1.67
C VAL A 46 15.25 16.02 -1.73
N PRO A 47 16.49 15.62 -1.39
CA PRO A 47 17.61 16.55 -1.29
C PRO A 47 17.96 17.21 -2.64
N GLU A 48 17.81 16.48 -3.75
CA GLU A 48 18.16 16.95 -5.09
C GLU A 48 17.28 18.10 -5.58
N LEU A 49 16.06 18.19 -5.08
CA LEU A 49 15.10 19.26 -5.41
C LEU A 49 14.91 20.26 -4.27
N ASN A 50 15.55 20.03 -3.13
CA ASN A 50 15.34 20.73 -1.87
C ASN A 50 13.85 20.91 -1.51
N LYS A 51 13.03 19.91 -1.84
CA LYS A 51 11.56 19.94 -1.71
C LYS A 51 11.08 18.77 -0.87
N SER A 52 10.03 19.03 -0.09
CA SER A 52 9.33 18.01 0.70
C SER A 52 8.00 17.66 0.06
N PHE A 53 7.72 16.37 -0.12
CA PHE A 53 6.47 15.86 -0.65
C PHE A 53 5.66 15.17 0.45
N SER A 54 4.40 15.57 0.62
CA SER A 54 3.46 14.93 1.54
C SER A 54 2.63 13.89 0.79
N LEU A 55 2.97 12.61 0.95
CA LEU A 55 2.37 11.51 0.19
C LEU A 55 1.65 10.51 1.09
N ILE A 56 0.65 9.84 0.53
CA ILE A 56 0.03 8.65 1.13
C ILE A 56 0.82 7.44 0.64
N VAL A 57 1.56 6.80 1.54
CA VAL A 57 2.53 5.76 1.23
C VAL A 57 2.28 4.53 2.08
N SER A 58 2.46 3.35 1.49
CA SER A 58 2.41 2.08 2.21
C SER A 58 3.74 1.77 2.91
N ALA A 59 3.74 0.89 3.90
CA ALA A 59 4.99 0.42 4.52
C ALA A 59 5.97 -0.17 3.49
N ALA A 60 5.46 -0.85 2.47
CA ALA A 60 6.28 -1.35 1.36
C ALA A 60 6.87 -0.22 0.50
N GLY A 61 6.13 0.88 0.30
CA GLY A 61 6.62 2.08 -0.38
C GLY A 61 7.76 2.74 0.40
N LEU A 62 7.63 2.86 1.73
CA LEU A 62 8.69 3.39 2.60
C LEU A 62 9.95 2.51 2.55
N LYS A 63 9.81 1.18 2.59
CA LYS A 63 10.93 0.25 2.41
C LYS A 63 11.63 0.43 1.05
N THR A 64 10.86 0.74 0.01
CA THR A 64 11.41 0.97 -1.34
C THR A 64 12.22 2.27 -1.40
N ILE A 65 11.72 3.35 -0.77
CA ILE A 65 12.46 4.62 -0.64
C ILE A 65 13.77 4.39 0.12
N ALA A 66 13.73 3.68 1.24
CA ALA A 66 14.93 3.39 2.02
C ALA A 66 15.97 2.56 1.24
N LYS A 67 15.53 1.63 0.39
CA LYS A 67 16.43 0.77 -0.40
C LYS A 67 17.02 1.45 -1.63
N ARG A 68 16.25 2.27 -2.35
CA ARG A 68 16.60 2.79 -3.68
C ARG A 68 16.85 4.31 -3.71
N GLY A 69 16.57 5.01 -2.62
CA GLY A 69 16.59 6.47 -2.56
C GLY A 69 15.26 7.12 -2.94
N ALA A 70 15.03 8.33 -2.44
CA ALA A 70 13.78 9.06 -2.64
C ALA A 70 13.61 9.55 -4.09
N PHE A 71 14.66 10.09 -4.70
CA PHE A 71 14.61 10.65 -6.05
C PHE A 71 14.25 9.60 -7.11
N VAL A 72 14.97 8.48 -7.14
CA VAL A 72 14.76 7.39 -8.11
C VAL A 72 13.36 6.79 -7.98
N THR A 73 12.88 6.64 -6.75
CA THR A 73 11.57 6.02 -6.49
C THR A 73 10.41 6.92 -6.86
N LEU A 74 10.52 8.22 -6.59
CA LEU A 74 9.51 9.21 -6.94
C LEU A 74 9.48 9.52 -8.43
N LYS A 75 10.65 9.57 -9.10
CA LYS A 75 10.76 9.68 -10.56
C LYS A 75 10.12 8.49 -11.25
N LYS A 76 10.40 7.28 -10.77
CA LYS A 76 9.78 6.06 -11.31
C LYS A 76 8.27 6.03 -11.13
N ALA A 77 7.76 6.64 -10.06
CA ALA A 77 6.34 6.73 -9.79
C ALA A 77 5.64 7.88 -10.57
N GLY A 78 6.38 8.70 -11.32
CA GLY A 78 5.82 9.84 -12.05
C GLY A 78 5.29 10.96 -11.16
N ILE A 79 5.76 11.03 -9.90
CA ILE A 79 5.38 12.09 -8.94
C ILE A 79 6.32 13.31 -9.08
N ILE A 80 7.53 13.06 -9.58
CA ILE A 80 8.56 14.01 -10.00
C ILE A 80 8.87 13.68 -11.46
#